data_AF-A0A8S3G2P3-F1
#
_entry.id   AF-A0A8S3G2P3-F1
#
_cell.length_a   1.000
_cell.length_b   1.000
_cell.length_c   1.000
_cell.angle_alpha   90.00
_cell.angle_beta   90.00
_cell.angle_gamma   90.00
#
_symmetry.space_group_name_H-M   'P 1'
#
loop_
_entity.id
_entity.type
_entity.pdbx_description
1 polymer ?
#
loop_
_entity_poly.entity_id
_entity_poly.type
_entity_poly.pdbx_seq_one_letter_code
_entity_poly.pdbx_strand_id
1 'polypeptide(L)'
;VLTSIDIQSVEPVDQRTRDALQKSVQLAIEITTNSQEAQAKHLASRTEQEAKGHLERQKIADEAEAEKERRKLLELQALSSAVETTGQSRAEAQSRAEAAKIEGAAAVDQATLRAQASKIESDAELIRLTQARQLELHYSTSTANLEIEKAKRLADIEISEFKEHVAAIGPKTIQAIATSGPDNQVKLLQALGIKSTLITDGRSPINLFNTAVDLVGTPQRQ
;
A
#
# COMPACT_ATOMS: atom_id res chain seq x y z
N VAL A 1 10.22 150.15 -7.66
CA VAL A 1 10.01 148.75 -8.11
C VAL A 1 10.38 147.85 -6.95
N LEU A 2 9.43 147.07 -6.40
CA LEU A 2 9.70 145.97 -5.48
C LEU A 2 10.02 144.73 -6.32
N THR A 3 11.15 144.07 -6.11
CA THR A 3 11.66 142.98 -6.99
C THR A 3 11.34 141.57 -6.49
N SER A 4 11.11 141.38 -5.19
CA SER A 4 10.59 140.13 -4.63
C SER A 4 10.04 140.38 -3.24
N ILE A 5 8.96 139.67 -2.89
CA ILE A 5 8.38 139.68 -1.55
C ILE A 5 8.73 138.34 -0.90
N ASP A 6 9.47 138.40 0.20
CA ASP A 6 9.84 137.24 1.01
C ASP A 6 8.95 137.21 2.26
N ILE A 7 8.14 136.16 2.37
CA ILE A 7 7.20 136.01 3.48
C ILE A 7 7.94 135.26 4.59
N GLN A 8 8.42 136.00 5.59
CA GLN A 8 9.24 135.43 6.67
C GLN A 8 8.43 134.63 7.69
N SER A 9 7.15 134.95 7.87
CA SER A 9 6.27 134.24 8.81
C SER A 9 4.81 134.38 8.40
N VAL A 10 4.06 133.29 8.47
CA VAL A 10 2.60 133.30 8.35
C VAL A 10 2.04 132.56 9.56
N GLU A 11 1.34 133.29 10.42
CA GLU A 11 0.66 132.71 11.57
C GLU A 11 -0.85 132.96 11.50
N PRO A 12 -1.68 131.97 11.87
CA PRO A 12 -3.11 132.18 12.02
C PRO A 12 -3.37 133.16 13.18
N VAL A 13 -4.14 134.21 12.91
CA VAL A 13 -4.55 135.22 13.90
C VAL A 13 -5.63 134.67 14.85
N ASP A 14 -6.50 133.77 14.36
CA ASP A 14 -7.53 133.10 15.17
C ASP A 14 -6.99 131.81 15.81
N GLN A 15 -7.08 131.74 17.14
CA GLN A 15 -6.67 130.59 17.94
C GLN A 15 -7.43 129.31 17.52
N ARG A 16 -8.71 129.42 17.17
CA ARG A 16 -9.50 128.26 16.74
C ARG A 16 -8.98 127.66 15.43
N THR A 17 -8.52 128.49 14.50
CA THR A 17 -7.92 128.04 13.23
C THR A 17 -6.56 127.38 13.45
N ARG A 18 -5.74 127.92 14.37
CA ARG A 18 -4.46 127.32 14.78
C ARG A 18 -4.66 125.91 15.33
N ASP A 19 -5.61 125.74 16.25
CA ASP A 19 -5.91 124.44 16.87
C ASP A 19 -6.49 123.43 15.86
N ALA A 20 -7.32 123.88 14.91
CA ALA A 20 -7.86 123.03 13.84
C ALA A 20 -6.75 122.54 12.89
N LEU A 21 -5.81 123.42 12.52
CA LEU A 21 -4.65 123.04 11.71
C LEU A 21 -3.73 122.06 12.45
N GLN A 22 -3.47 122.27 13.75
CA GLN A 22 -2.69 121.32 14.55
C GLN A 22 -3.35 119.93 14.62
N LYS A 23 -4.67 119.86 14.82
CA LYS A 23 -5.42 118.59 14.77
C LYS A 23 -5.36 117.95 13.39
N SER A 24 -5.42 118.74 12.31
CA SER A 24 -5.29 118.23 10.94
C SER A 24 -3.90 117.66 10.66
N VAL A 25 -2.84 118.29 11.18
CA VAL A 25 -1.47 117.77 11.08
C VAL A 25 -1.32 116.48 11.91
N GLN A 26 -1.87 116.43 13.12
CA GLN A 26 -1.86 115.23 13.96
C GLN A 26 -2.58 114.06 13.26
N LEU A 27 -3.76 114.30 12.70
CA LEU A 27 -4.50 113.32 11.92
C LEU A 27 -3.73 112.87 10.67
N ALA A 28 -3.04 113.79 9.98
CA ALA A 28 -2.20 113.42 8.84
C ALA A 28 -1.05 112.49 9.27
N ILE A 29 -0.38 112.77 10.39
CA ILE A 29 0.67 111.89 10.94
C ILE A 29 0.08 110.53 11.30
N GLU A 30 -1.07 110.49 11.97
CA GLU A 30 -1.76 109.25 12.33
C GLU A 30 -2.14 108.43 11.08
N ILE A 31 -2.69 109.06 10.05
CA ILE A 31 -2.99 108.40 8.77
C ILE A 31 -1.71 107.87 8.12
N THR A 32 -0.61 108.63 8.11
CA THR A 32 0.65 108.15 7.55
C THR A 32 1.24 106.99 8.34
N THR A 33 1.13 107.02 9.67
CA THR A 33 1.62 105.95 10.56
C THR A 33 0.78 104.69 10.37
N ASN A 34 -0.55 104.81 10.38
CA ASN A 34 -1.47 103.70 10.14
C ASN A 34 -1.29 103.12 8.72
N SER A 35 -1.03 103.96 7.72
CA SER A 35 -0.75 103.52 6.36
C SER A 35 0.56 102.73 6.27
N GLN A 36 1.63 103.22 6.91
CA GLN A 36 2.91 102.50 6.99
C GLN A 36 2.79 101.18 7.75
N GLU A 37 2.06 101.16 8.86
CA GLU A 37 1.81 99.94 9.63
C GLU A 37 1.00 98.92 8.83
N ALA A 38 -0.05 99.35 8.14
CA ALA A 38 -0.85 98.49 7.28
C ALA A 38 -0.02 97.91 6.13
N GLN A 39 0.86 98.71 5.50
CA GLN A 39 1.79 98.23 4.48
C GLN A 39 2.78 97.21 5.05
N ALA A 40 3.37 97.47 6.22
CA ALA A 40 4.30 96.54 6.87
C ALA A 40 3.62 95.22 7.23
N LYS A 41 2.40 95.27 7.77
CA LYS A 41 1.57 94.08 8.05
C LYS A 41 1.27 93.31 6.78
N HIS A 42 0.86 93.99 5.71
CA HIS A 42 0.56 93.34 4.44
C HIS A 42 1.81 92.66 3.83
N LEU A 43 2.97 93.33 3.88
CA LEU A 43 4.23 92.74 3.43
C LEU A 43 4.61 91.52 4.29
N ALA A 44 4.48 91.62 5.62
CA ALA A 44 4.74 90.49 6.51
C ALA A 44 3.83 89.29 6.20
N SER A 45 2.51 89.52 6.07
CA SER A 45 1.55 88.46 5.70
C SER A 45 1.85 87.85 4.34
N ARG A 46 2.27 88.65 3.36
CA ARG A 46 2.69 88.14 2.04
C ARG A 46 3.92 87.25 2.15
N THR A 47 4.95 87.70 2.86
CA THR A 47 6.18 86.89 3.05
C THR A 47 5.92 85.61 3.82
N GLU A 48 5.02 85.65 4.81
CA GLU A 48 4.61 84.46 5.57
C GLU A 48 3.85 83.47 4.67
N GLN A 49 2.95 83.96 3.81
CA GLN A 49 2.22 83.12 2.87
C GLN A 49 3.14 82.49 1.82
N GLU A 50 4.11 83.24 1.31
CA GLU A 50 5.13 82.72 0.39
C GLU A 50 5.96 81.62 1.07
N ALA A 51 6.43 81.85 2.30
CA ALA A 51 7.19 80.86 3.07
C ALA A 51 6.35 79.59 3.37
N LYS A 52 5.08 79.74 3.76
CA LYS A 52 4.15 78.61 3.96
C LYS A 52 3.96 77.82 2.67
N GLY A 53 3.73 78.50 1.55
CA GLY A 53 3.56 77.85 0.25
C GLY A 53 4.83 77.17 -0.26
N HIS A 54 6.01 77.65 0.11
CA HIS A 54 7.27 76.96 -0.15
C HIS A 54 7.41 75.71 0.72
N LEU A 55 7.13 75.80 2.02
CA LEU A 55 7.19 74.67 2.94
C LEU A 55 6.21 73.55 2.56
N GLU A 56 4.98 73.90 2.19
CA GLU A 56 3.97 72.91 1.76
C GLU A 56 4.40 72.21 0.47
N ARG A 57 4.92 72.96 -0.51
CA ARG A 57 5.46 72.35 -1.74
C ARG A 57 6.62 71.41 -1.45
N GLN A 58 7.51 71.79 -0.53
CA GLN A 58 8.62 70.93 -0.13
C GLN A 58 8.12 69.65 0.56
N LYS A 59 7.19 69.76 1.52
CA LYS A 59 6.58 68.58 2.16
C LYS A 59 5.94 67.64 1.15
N ILE A 60 5.18 68.16 0.20
CA ILE A 60 4.55 67.36 -0.85
C ILE A 60 5.61 66.66 -1.72
N ALA A 61 6.71 67.34 -2.05
CA ALA A 61 7.80 66.74 -2.81
C ALA A 61 8.49 65.61 -2.04
N ASP A 62 8.78 65.84 -0.76
CA ASP A 62 9.42 64.86 0.12
C ASP A 62 8.50 63.63 0.33
N GLU A 63 7.20 63.85 0.56
CA GLU A 63 6.20 62.78 0.68
C GLU A 63 6.06 62.00 -0.64
N ALA A 64 6.07 62.69 -1.79
CA ALA A 64 6.01 62.03 -3.09
C ALA A 64 7.25 61.17 -3.37
N GLU A 65 8.44 61.60 -2.93
CA GLU A 65 9.66 60.81 -3.04
C GLU A 65 9.65 59.61 -2.08
N ALA A 66 9.20 59.81 -0.83
CA ALA A 66 9.03 58.74 0.13
C ALA A 66 8.03 57.68 -0.35
N GLU A 67 6.91 58.08 -0.97
CA GLU A 67 5.92 57.15 -1.52
C GLU A 67 6.44 56.39 -2.75
N LYS A 68 7.32 56.99 -3.57
CA LYS A 68 7.98 56.27 -4.68
C LYS A 68 8.86 55.14 -4.15
N GLU A 69 9.66 55.40 -3.12
CA GLU A 69 10.51 54.38 -2.52
C GLU A 69 9.69 53.35 -1.75
N ARG A 70 8.62 53.77 -1.06
CA ARG A 70 7.68 52.87 -0.38
C ARG A 70 7.03 51.91 -1.36
N ARG A 71 6.62 52.38 -2.54
CA ARG A 71 6.08 51.52 -3.60
C ARG A 71 7.08 50.46 -4.04
N LYS A 72 8.34 50.85 -4.31
CA LYS A 72 9.39 49.88 -4.69
C LYS A 72 9.61 48.84 -3.61
N LEU A 73 9.64 49.25 -2.34
CA LEU A 73 9.77 48.35 -1.21
C LEU A 73 8.61 47.34 -1.15
N LEU A 74 7.37 47.80 -1.34
CA LEU A 74 6.20 46.92 -1.38
C LEU A 74 6.24 45.94 -2.55
N GLU A 75 6.66 46.38 -3.73
CA GLU A 75 6.85 45.51 -4.89
C GLU A 75 7.90 44.42 -4.59
N LEU A 76 9.04 44.78 -4.00
CA LEU A 76 10.08 43.82 -3.60
C LEU A 76 9.62 42.87 -2.49
N GLN A 77 8.84 43.35 -1.52
CA GLN A 77 8.26 42.52 -0.47
C GLN A 77 7.27 41.51 -1.05
N ALA A 78 6.40 41.93 -1.97
CA ALA A 78 5.45 41.04 -2.64
C ALA A 78 6.18 39.96 -3.45
N LEU A 79 7.22 40.34 -4.21
CA LEU A 79 8.05 39.39 -4.94
C LEU A 79 8.78 38.42 -4.00
N SER A 80 9.33 38.92 -2.90
CA SER A 80 10.02 38.08 -1.91
C SER A 80 9.08 37.08 -1.26
N SER A 81 7.87 37.53 -0.87
CA SER A 81 6.84 36.65 -0.31
C SER A 81 6.37 35.59 -1.31
N ALA A 82 6.24 35.94 -2.60
CA ALA A 82 5.92 34.98 -3.65
C ALA A 82 7.04 33.93 -3.83
N VAL A 83 8.30 34.36 -3.84
CA VAL A 83 9.46 33.46 -3.94
C VAL A 83 9.58 32.57 -2.71
N GLU A 84 9.35 33.11 -1.51
CA GLU A 84 9.37 32.34 -0.26
C GLU A 84 8.26 31.27 -0.25
N THR A 85 7.02 31.64 -0.59
CA THR A 85 5.89 30.72 -0.61
C THR A 85 6.10 29.61 -1.65
N THR A 86 6.57 29.96 -2.84
CA THR A 86 6.85 28.99 -3.90
C THR A 86 8.05 28.12 -3.57
N GLY A 87 9.09 28.69 -2.95
CA GLY A 87 10.28 27.99 -2.48
C GLY A 87 9.94 26.96 -1.40
N GLN A 88 9.15 27.36 -0.40
CA GLN A 88 8.67 26.46 0.66
C GLN A 88 7.82 25.32 0.07
N SER A 89 6.83 25.65 -0.75
CA SER A 89 5.94 24.65 -1.38
C SER A 89 6.72 23.68 -2.25
N ARG A 90 7.68 24.18 -3.04
CA ARG A 90 8.52 23.35 -3.91
C ARG A 90 9.46 22.46 -3.11
N ALA A 91 10.12 23.00 -2.09
CA ALA A 91 11.02 22.23 -1.22
C ALA A 91 10.26 21.12 -0.50
N GLU A 92 9.06 21.41 0.00
CA GLU A 92 8.21 20.43 0.66
C GLU A 92 7.72 19.35 -0.32
N ALA A 93 7.23 19.74 -1.50
CA ALA A 93 6.80 18.79 -2.53
C ALA A 93 7.95 17.88 -2.99
N GLN A 94 9.14 18.45 -3.21
CA GLN A 94 10.34 17.69 -3.58
C GLN A 94 10.77 16.74 -2.47
N SER A 95 10.77 17.19 -1.22
CA SER A 95 11.14 16.36 -0.06
C SER A 95 10.18 15.18 0.10
N ARG A 96 8.86 15.41 -0.02
CA ARG A 96 7.85 14.35 0.02
C ARG A 96 8.01 13.36 -1.14
N ALA A 97 8.26 13.86 -2.35
CA ALA A 97 8.47 13.02 -3.52
C ALA A 97 9.71 12.13 -3.38
N GLU A 98 10.82 12.68 -2.87
CA GLU A 98 12.05 11.90 -2.66
C GLU A 98 11.89 10.88 -1.54
N ALA A 99 11.21 11.25 -0.44
CA ALA A 99 10.88 10.30 0.62
C ALA A 99 10.05 9.12 0.10
N ALA A 100 9.00 9.39 -0.68
CA ALA A 100 8.16 8.35 -1.30
C ALA A 100 8.96 7.48 -2.28
N LYS A 101 9.91 8.06 -3.02
CA LYS A 101 10.79 7.32 -3.93
C LYS A 101 11.72 6.38 -3.18
N ILE A 102 12.33 6.84 -2.09
CA ILE A 102 13.18 6.03 -1.23
C ILE A 102 12.38 4.89 -0.60
N GLU A 103 11.20 5.18 -0.07
CA GLU A 103 10.31 4.17 0.51
C GLU A 103 9.88 3.14 -0.53
N GLY A 104 9.50 3.58 -1.73
CA GLY A 104 9.15 2.70 -2.84
C GLY A 104 10.31 1.79 -3.27
N ALA A 105 11.53 2.34 -3.40
CA ALA A 105 12.72 1.57 -3.72
C ALA A 105 13.05 0.55 -2.62
N ALA A 106 13.02 0.97 -1.35
CA ALA A 106 13.26 0.10 -0.22
C ALA A 106 12.21 -1.03 -0.11
N ALA A 107 10.94 -0.74 -0.42
CA ALA A 107 9.89 -1.75 -0.43
C ALA A 107 10.10 -2.80 -1.54
N VAL A 108 10.53 -2.38 -2.73
CA VAL A 108 10.90 -3.29 -3.82
C VAL A 108 12.09 -4.15 -3.41
N ASP A 109 13.16 -3.54 -2.88
CA ASP A 109 14.34 -4.26 -2.43
C ASP A 109 13.99 -5.27 -1.33
N GLN A 110 13.19 -4.87 -0.35
CA GLN A 110 12.72 -5.77 0.70
C GLN A 110 11.88 -6.93 0.14
N ALA A 111 10.99 -6.66 -0.82
CA ALA A 111 10.19 -7.68 -1.47
C ALA A 111 11.07 -8.68 -2.26
N THR A 112 12.10 -8.19 -2.96
CA THR A 112 13.02 -9.06 -3.69
C THR A 112 13.85 -9.93 -2.76
N LEU A 113 14.38 -9.38 -1.66
CA LEU A 113 15.14 -10.13 -0.66
C LEU A 113 14.26 -11.18 0.04
N ARG A 114 13.01 -10.83 0.38
CA ARG A 114 12.04 -11.80 0.93
C ARG A 114 11.72 -12.91 -0.06
N ALA A 115 11.51 -12.59 -1.33
CA ALA A 115 11.26 -13.59 -2.37
C ALA A 115 12.47 -14.53 -2.55
N GLN A 116 13.69 -13.99 -2.51
CA GLN A 116 14.92 -14.79 -2.55
C GLN A 116 15.05 -15.70 -1.33
N ALA A 117 14.81 -15.17 -0.13
CA ALA A 117 14.84 -15.96 1.11
C ALA A 117 13.83 -17.10 1.07
N SER A 118 12.57 -16.80 0.73
CA SER A 118 11.51 -17.80 0.59
C SER A 118 11.81 -18.86 -0.46
N LYS A 119 12.45 -18.47 -1.57
CA LYS A 119 12.92 -19.40 -2.60
C LYS A 119 13.99 -20.35 -2.05
N ILE A 120 15.00 -19.82 -1.37
CA ILE A 120 16.08 -20.63 -0.78
C ILE A 120 15.51 -21.60 0.26
N GLU A 121 14.60 -21.15 1.12
CA GLU A 121 13.93 -22.00 2.11
C GLU A 121 13.13 -23.13 1.45
N SER A 122 12.34 -22.79 0.42
CA SER A 122 11.53 -23.77 -0.31
C SER A 122 12.41 -24.79 -1.05
N ASP A 123 13.48 -24.33 -1.70
CA ASP A 123 14.42 -25.19 -2.42
C ASP A 123 15.14 -26.14 -1.45
N ALA A 124 15.57 -25.64 -0.28
CA ALA A 124 16.19 -26.45 0.75
C ALA A 124 15.23 -27.50 1.33
N GLU A 125 13.96 -27.12 1.56
CA GLU A 125 12.94 -28.06 2.03
C GLU A 125 12.63 -29.14 0.98
N LEU A 126 12.56 -28.76 -0.30
CA LEU A 126 12.34 -29.68 -1.40
C LEU A 126 13.49 -30.69 -1.53
N ILE A 127 14.74 -30.23 -1.40
CA ILE A 127 15.92 -31.12 -1.37
C ILE A 127 15.82 -32.10 -0.20
N ARG A 128 15.50 -31.63 1.01
CA ARG A 128 15.36 -32.49 2.18
C ARG A 128 14.26 -33.55 1.98
N LEU A 129 13.10 -33.15 1.45
CA LEU A 129 11.97 -34.03 1.25
C LEU A 129 12.23 -35.08 0.15
N THR A 130 12.86 -34.66 -0.95
CA THR A 130 13.21 -35.57 -2.05
C THR A 130 14.22 -36.61 -1.60
N GLN A 131 15.25 -36.22 -0.84
CA GLN A 131 16.21 -37.16 -0.26
C GLN A 131 15.55 -38.15 0.70
N ALA A 132 14.68 -37.67 1.60
CA ALA A 132 13.95 -38.55 2.53
C ALA A 132 13.06 -39.55 1.79
N ARG A 133 12.28 -39.09 0.81
CA ARG A 133 11.42 -39.96 -0.02
C ARG A 133 12.23 -40.96 -0.85
N GLN A 134 13.38 -40.56 -1.38
CA GLN A 134 14.23 -41.47 -2.15
C GLN A 134 14.77 -42.60 -1.28
N LEU A 135 15.17 -42.30 -0.03
CA LEU A 135 15.59 -43.31 0.94
C LEU A 135 14.44 -44.24 1.33
N GLU A 136 13.25 -43.69 1.56
CA GLU A 136 12.04 -44.46 1.87
C GLU A 136 11.66 -45.41 0.73
N LEU A 137 11.64 -44.91 -0.52
CA LEU A 137 11.39 -45.73 -1.70
C LEU A 137 12.42 -46.83 -1.86
N HIS A 138 13.70 -46.51 -1.64
CA HIS A 138 14.78 -47.50 -1.72
C HIS A 138 14.60 -48.60 -0.66
N TYR A 139 14.28 -48.22 0.58
CA TYR A 139 13.98 -49.15 1.66
C TYR A 139 12.78 -50.04 1.32
N SER A 140 11.66 -49.43 0.92
CA SER A 140 10.42 -50.13 0.53
C SER A 140 10.64 -51.11 -0.63
N THR A 141 11.40 -50.69 -1.65
CA THR A 141 11.74 -51.56 -2.78
C THR A 141 12.62 -52.73 -2.33
N SER A 142 13.59 -52.48 -1.46
CA SER A 142 14.47 -53.52 -0.93
C SER A 142 13.71 -54.53 -0.06
N THR A 143 12.80 -54.07 0.79
CA THR A 143 11.95 -54.95 1.62
C THR A 143 10.99 -55.76 0.75
N ALA A 144 10.36 -55.13 -0.25
CA ALA A 144 9.47 -55.83 -1.17
C ALA A 144 10.23 -56.91 -1.98
N ASN A 145 11.43 -56.60 -2.46
CA ASN A 145 12.28 -57.57 -3.14
C ASN A 145 12.66 -58.75 -2.23
N LEU A 146 12.99 -58.47 -0.97
CA LEU A 146 13.31 -59.50 0.03
C LEU A 146 12.10 -60.38 0.35
N GLU A 147 10.89 -59.80 0.44
CA GLU A 147 9.64 -60.54 0.63
C GLU A 147 9.32 -61.42 -0.56
N ILE A 148 9.48 -60.91 -1.79
CA ILE A 148 9.31 -61.70 -3.03
C ILE A 148 10.29 -62.87 -3.04
N GLU A 149 11.56 -62.62 -2.70
CA GLU A 149 12.58 -63.67 -2.66
C GLU A 149 12.27 -64.73 -1.60
N LYS A 150 11.87 -64.30 -0.40
CA LYS A 150 11.44 -65.20 0.67
C LYS A 150 10.24 -66.05 0.23
N ALA A 151 9.21 -65.44 -0.37
CA ALA A 151 8.03 -66.14 -0.85
C ALA A 151 8.37 -67.15 -1.96
N LYS A 152 9.26 -66.80 -2.89
CA LYS A 152 9.76 -67.73 -3.92
C LYS A 152 10.47 -68.92 -3.30
N ARG A 153 11.40 -68.70 -2.37
CA ARG A 153 12.14 -69.78 -1.70
C ARG A 153 11.20 -70.70 -0.90
N LEU A 154 10.21 -70.12 -0.20
CA LEU A 154 9.20 -70.91 0.52
C LEU A 154 8.36 -71.74 -0.44
N ALA A 155 7.90 -71.15 -1.55
CA ALA A 155 7.17 -71.88 -2.58
C ALA A 155 8.00 -73.02 -3.19
N ASP A 156 9.30 -72.79 -3.46
CA ASP A 156 10.20 -73.84 -3.97
C ASP A 156 10.37 -74.99 -2.98
N ILE A 157 10.50 -74.68 -1.68
CA ILE A 157 10.55 -75.67 -0.60
C ILE A 157 9.23 -76.45 -0.52
N GLU A 158 8.08 -75.77 -0.53
CA GLU A 158 6.75 -76.41 -0.50
C GLU A 158 6.54 -77.30 -1.73
N ILE A 159 6.97 -76.86 -2.92
CA ILE A 159 6.91 -77.67 -4.13
C ILE A 159 7.80 -78.93 -3.99
N SER A 160 9.00 -78.78 -3.42
CA SER A 160 9.91 -79.91 -3.19
C SER A 160 9.34 -80.89 -2.16
N GLU A 161 8.87 -80.39 -1.02
CA GLU A 161 8.25 -81.18 0.05
C GLU A 161 6.99 -81.89 -0.46
N PHE A 162 6.11 -81.18 -1.18
CA PHE A 162 4.93 -81.77 -1.78
C PHE A 162 5.29 -82.85 -2.80
N LYS A 163 6.32 -82.62 -3.63
CA LYS A 163 6.81 -83.62 -4.59
C LYS A 163 7.33 -84.86 -3.88
N GLU A 164 8.08 -84.71 -2.79
CA GLU A 164 8.56 -85.81 -1.96
C GLU A 164 7.40 -86.57 -1.29
N HIS A 165 6.43 -85.86 -0.71
CA HIS A 165 5.22 -86.46 -0.12
C HIS A 165 4.40 -87.24 -1.16
N VAL A 166 4.16 -86.66 -2.34
CA VAL A 166 3.45 -87.32 -3.45
C VAL A 166 4.21 -88.54 -3.95
N ALA A 167 5.54 -88.45 -4.07
CA ALA A 167 6.38 -89.58 -4.46
C ALA A 167 6.35 -90.72 -3.44
N ALA A 168 6.35 -90.40 -2.14
CA ALA A 168 6.32 -91.39 -1.06
C ALA A 168 4.98 -92.15 -0.99
N ILE A 169 3.86 -91.47 -1.23
CA ILE A 169 2.53 -92.11 -1.31
C ILE A 169 2.43 -92.97 -2.58
N GLY A 170 2.95 -92.45 -3.71
CA GLY A 170 2.96 -93.11 -5.00
C GLY A 170 1.66 -92.91 -5.81
N PRO A 171 1.74 -92.83 -7.15
CA PRO A 171 0.63 -92.42 -8.01
C PRO A 171 -0.57 -93.39 -7.95
N LYS A 172 -0.30 -94.69 -7.80
CA LYS A 172 -1.35 -95.71 -7.69
C LYS A 172 -2.13 -95.60 -6.39
N THR A 173 -1.48 -95.25 -5.28
CA THR A 173 -2.13 -95.06 -3.98
C THR A 173 -2.97 -93.78 -3.98
N ILE A 174 -2.48 -92.69 -4.58
CA ILE A 174 -3.27 -91.46 -4.76
C ILE A 174 -4.50 -91.73 -5.65
N GLN A 175 -4.32 -92.46 -6.74
CA GLN A 175 -5.42 -92.89 -7.60
C GLN A 175 -6.42 -93.74 -6.82
N ALA A 176 -5.95 -94.73 -6.06
CA ALA A 176 -6.81 -95.58 -5.24
C ALA A 176 -7.55 -94.79 -4.16
N ILE A 177 -6.93 -93.79 -3.52
CA ILE A 177 -7.59 -92.91 -2.53
C ILE A 177 -8.66 -92.05 -3.24
N ALA A 178 -8.36 -91.50 -4.41
CA ALA A 178 -9.32 -90.70 -5.18
C ALA A 178 -10.49 -91.54 -5.71
N THR A 179 -10.27 -92.81 -6.10
CA THR A 179 -11.34 -93.73 -6.56
C THR A 179 -12.00 -94.51 -5.42
N SER A 180 -11.47 -94.48 -4.20
CA SER A 180 -12.00 -95.23 -3.05
C SER A 180 -13.43 -94.84 -2.69
N GLY A 181 -13.86 -93.60 -2.91
CA GLY A 181 -15.26 -93.19 -2.68
C GLY A 181 -16.22 -93.94 -3.63
N PRO A 182 -16.10 -93.75 -4.95
CA PRO A 182 -16.88 -94.50 -5.94
C PRO A 182 -16.73 -96.02 -5.84
N ASP A 183 -15.50 -96.53 -5.68
CA ASP A 183 -15.23 -97.97 -5.63
C ASP A 183 -15.80 -98.63 -4.37
N ASN A 184 -15.79 -97.95 -3.21
CA ASN A 184 -16.43 -98.47 -1.99
C ASN A 184 -17.95 -98.42 -2.09
N GLN A 185 -18.52 -97.36 -2.68
CA GLN A 185 -19.96 -97.28 -2.94
C GLN A 185 -20.42 -98.40 -3.87
N VAL A 186 -19.67 -98.69 -4.94
CA VAL A 186 -19.94 -99.80 -5.87
C VAL A 186 -19.83 -101.16 -5.17
N LYS A 187 -18.80 -101.38 -4.35
CA LYS A 187 -18.65 -102.63 -3.57
C LYS A 187 -19.75 -102.81 -2.52
N LEU A 188 -20.22 -101.74 -1.89
CA LEU A 188 -21.35 -101.79 -0.93
C LEU A 188 -22.64 -102.20 -1.63
N LEU A 189 -22.92 -101.61 -2.80
CA LEU A 189 -24.08 -101.95 -3.64
C LEU A 189 -24.02 -103.41 -4.13
N GLN A 190 -22.83 -103.89 -4.47
CA GLN A 190 -22.60 -105.28 -4.88
C GLN A 190 -22.77 -106.27 -3.70
N ALA A 191 -22.33 -105.90 -2.48
CA ALA A 191 -22.51 -106.70 -1.26
C ALA A 191 -23.96 -106.75 -0.76
N LEU A 192 -24.74 -105.69 -1.01
CA LEU A 192 -26.19 -105.66 -0.77
C LEU A 192 -26.99 -106.44 -1.82
N GLY A 193 -26.33 -107.07 -2.81
CA GLY A 193 -26.97 -107.88 -3.85
C GLY A 193 -27.75 -107.06 -4.89
N ILE A 194 -27.59 -105.73 -4.89
CA ILE A 194 -28.34 -104.84 -5.78
C ILE A 194 -27.58 -104.78 -7.10
N LYS A 195 -27.95 -105.63 -8.06
CA LYS A 195 -27.63 -105.37 -9.46
C LYS A 195 -28.28 -104.04 -9.81
N SER A 196 -27.49 -103.05 -10.23
CA SER A 196 -27.97 -101.76 -10.74
C SER A 196 -29.06 -102.00 -11.77
N THR A 197 -30.31 -101.98 -11.34
CA THR A 197 -31.47 -102.17 -12.20
C THR A 197 -32.08 -100.79 -12.30
N LEU A 198 -31.94 -100.16 -13.48
CA LEU A 198 -32.58 -98.89 -13.77
C LEU A 198 -34.09 -99.15 -13.82
N ILE A 199 -34.79 -98.93 -12.71
CA ILE A 199 -36.25 -99.06 -12.69
C ILE A 199 -36.81 -97.77 -13.30
N THR A 200 -37.21 -97.87 -14.58
CA THR A 200 -37.86 -96.78 -15.31
C THR A 200 -39.37 -96.93 -15.17
N ASP A 201 -40.01 -96.04 -14.41
CA ASP A 201 -41.42 -95.71 -14.65
C ASP A 201 -41.45 -94.41 -15.48
N GLY A 202 -42.26 -94.38 -16.53
CA GLY A 202 -42.09 -93.59 -17.76
C GLY A 202 -42.16 -92.06 -17.66
N ARG A 203 -41.91 -91.46 -16.50
CA ARG A 203 -41.96 -90.00 -16.32
C ARG A 203 -40.85 -89.39 -15.46
N SER A 204 -40.00 -90.16 -14.79
CA SER A 204 -38.80 -89.64 -14.09
C SER A 204 -37.78 -90.76 -13.82
N PRO A 205 -36.55 -90.72 -14.38
CA PRO A 205 -35.53 -91.69 -14.04
C PRO A 205 -35.04 -91.45 -12.61
N ILE A 206 -35.36 -92.37 -11.69
CA ILE A 206 -34.80 -92.37 -10.35
C ILE A 206 -33.41 -92.99 -10.45
N ASN A 207 -32.38 -92.15 -10.32
CA ASN A 207 -31.00 -92.61 -10.26
C ASN A 207 -30.69 -93.11 -8.85
N LEU A 208 -30.64 -94.44 -8.68
CA LEU A 208 -30.36 -95.12 -7.40
C LEU A 208 -28.99 -94.74 -6.79
N PHE A 209 -28.10 -94.10 -7.55
CA PHE A 209 -26.86 -93.53 -7.02
C PHE A 209 -27.09 -92.39 -6.03
N ASN A 210 -28.08 -91.52 -6.26
CA ASN A 210 -28.34 -90.37 -5.38
C ASN A 210 -29.26 -90.70 -4.21
N THR A 211 -30.19 -91.64 -4.36
CA THR A 211 -31.14 -91.99 -3.29
C THR A 211 -30.54 -92.93 -2.24
N ALA A 212 -29.52 -93.74 -2.58
CA ALA A 212 -28.83 -94.57 -1.59
C ALA A 212 -28.00 -93.75 -0.59
N VAL A 213 -27.50 -92.57 -0.99
CA VAL A 213 -26.74 -91.65 -0.12
C VAL A 213 -27.65 -90.96 0.91
N ASP A 214 -28.92 -90.71 0.58
CA ASP A 214 -29.89 -90.06 1.47
C ASP A 214 -30.53 -91.06 2.47
N LEU A 215 -30.54 -92.36 2.13
CA LEU A 215 -31.09 -93.43 2.98
C LEU A 215 -30.06 -94.01 3.95
N VAL A 216 -28.78 -94.03 3.58
CA VAL A 216 -27.66 -94.42 4.45
C VAL A 216 -27.14 -93.15 5.11
N GLY A 217 -27.90 -92.64 6.09
CA GLY A 217 -27.64 -91.37 6.77
C GLY A 217 -26.18 -91.25 7.23
N THR A 218 -25.40 -90.47 6.50
CA THR A 218 -24.12 -89.96 6.99
C THR A 218 -24.38 -88.76 7.90
N PRO A 219 -23.77 -88.66 9.09
CA PRO A 219 -23.95 -87.51 9.95
C PRO A 219 -23.36 -86.27 9.26
N GLN A 220 -24.21 -85.30 8.95
CA GLN A 220 -23.79 -83.95 8.57
C GLN A 220 -22.95 -83.37 9.72
N ARG A 221 -21.63 -83.28 9.55
CA ARG A 221 -20.81 -82.37 10.34
C ARG A 221 -20.95 -80.98 9.72
N GLN A 222 -21.32 -80.02 10.56
CA GLN A 222 -21.23 -78.58 10.31
C GLN A 222 -19.79 -78.18 9.94
#